data_AF-A0AAV2H2B7-F1
#
_entry.id   AF-A0AAV2H2B7-F1
#
_cell.length_a   1.000
_cell.length_b   1.000
_cell.length_c   1.000
_cell.angle_alpha   90.00
_cell.angle_beta   90.00
_cell.angle_gamma   90.00
#
_symmetry.space_group_name_H-M   'P 1'
#
loop_
_entity.id
_entity.type
_entity.pdbx_description
1 polymer ?
#
loop_
_entity_poly.entity_id
_entity_poly.type
_entity_poly.pdbx_seq_one_letter_code
_entity_poly.pdbx_strand_id
1 'polypeptide(L)'
;MPDICLSCGVEAVIEVEVDGEGSQRICIECASVASGPRSEEISTPDDNETSPNKSDELVCESCGETLSTSLVLEGLQTCPECQALEDNDPNQEKKLPLCCNAETDRDLNIEISHGTDVCISCGCKDLIRDCIGMDERKVCRGCGSILAESDLVGEEFFGVSRSYMNTLPTYANKAQKLKGLLAGHNKISILHDKLCFSEVIKAEALEMFEKVFYKKEVFYAQIVTKENIAAACLFIVCRLHDIPICLTHFKPHLDKFSAFTKANKKVLKYLDITLPHMNTSSQVSHYLEGHGFDSKMVDKVKDILFLCRQAWLTQGRAREGLIVIALYYAYLSVGQGKGKVTLNKFREMYKFPAVSSNLHKECNNLFLKLARTLPWVSGSIITMKTLYRYIDDILKYQNSLFHLAFKRDYMSSSSDNAENSCTESSVGASSSLMTS
;
A
#
# COMPACT_ATOMS: atom_id res chain seq x y z
N MET A 1 16.40 -34.55 -5.62
CA MET A 1 15.58 -33.68 -4.74
C MET A 1 15.84 -32.25 -5.16
N PRO A 2 14.84 -31.38 -5.32
CA PRO A 2 15.07 -29.98 -5.69
C PRO A 2 15.76 -29.26 -4.53
N ASP A 3 16.85 -28.56 -4.86
CA ASP A 3 17.65 -27.83 -3.87
C ASP A 3 16.96 -26.51 -3.51
N ILE A 4 16.41 -26.47 -2.29
CA ILE A 4 15.75 -25.29 -1.73
C ILE A 4 16.83 -24.35 -1.18
N CYS A 5 16.78 -23.07 -1.57
CA CYS A 5 17.70 -22.08 -1.01
C CYS A 5 17.45 -21.88 0.50
N LEU A 6 18.46 -22.09 1.34
CA LEU A 6 18.38 -21.91 2.80
C LEU A 6 18.04 -20.47 3.22
N SER A 7 18.33 -19.48 2.37
CA SER A 7 18.08 -18.07 2.68
C SER A 7 16.66 -17.61 2.34
N CYS A 8 16.04 -18.17 1.29
CA CYS A 8 14.76 -17.67 0.77
C CYS A 8 13.68 -18.74 0.57
N GLY A 9 13.99 -20.03 0.74
CA GLY A 9 13.01 -21.12 0.66
C GLY A 9 12.51 -21.43 -0.75
N VAL A 10 13.10 -20.84 -1.80
CA VAL A 10 12.67 -21.02 -3.20
C VAL A 10 13.54 -22.06 -3.91
N GLU A 11 12.92 -22.89 -4.74
CA GLU A 11 13.57 -23.84 -5.66
C GLU A 11 14.15 -23.09 -6.88
N ALA A 12 15.25 -22.36 -6.67
CA ALA A 12 15.90 -21.59 -7.72
C ALA A 12 17.41 -21.42 -7.47
N VAL A 13 18.14 -22.54 -7.38
CA VAL A 13 19.61 -22.56 -7.22
C VAL A 13 20.25 -23.06 -8.51
N ILE A 14 21.19 -22.28 -9.06
CA ILE A 14 21.97 -22.64 -10.25
C ILE A 14 23.45 -22.80 -9.88
N GLU A 15 24.10 -23.78 -10.49
CA GLU A 15 25.55 -23.95 -10.41
C GLU A 15 26.22 -23.11 -11.49
N VAL A 16 27.13 -22.22 -11.07
CA VAL A 16 27.93 -21.40 -11.97
C VAL A 16 29.39 -21.83 -11.81
N GLU A 17 30.02 -22.23 -12.91
CA GLU A 17 31.46 -22.49 -12.95
C GLU A 17 32.20 -21.15 -12.93
N VAL A 18 33.04 -20.95 -11.91
CA VAL A 18 33.91 -19.79 -11.81
C VAL A 18 35.33 -20.24 -12.17
N ASP A 19 35.92 -19.58 -13.18
CA ASP A 19 37.23 -19.93 -13.74
C ASP A 19 38.29 -20.07 -12.65
N GLY A 20 38.66 -21.31 -12.32
CA GLY A 20 39.79 -21.66 -11.46
C GLY A 20 39.48 -22.02 -10.00
N GLU A 21 38.24 -21.87 -9.50
CA GLU A 21 37.92 -22.13 -8.08
C GLU A 21 36.73 -23.09 -7.83
N GLY A 22 36.20 -23.72 -8.89
CA GLY A 22 35.13 -24.73 -8.82
C GLY A 22 33.73 -24.16 -9.05
N SER A 23 32.72 -25.03 -9.04
CA SER A 23 31.32 -24.64 -9.19
C SER A 23 30.77 -24.07 -7.88
N GLN A 24 30.20 -22.87 -7.94
CA GLN A 24 29.48 -22.26 -6.82
C GLN A 24 27.98 -22.29 -7.09
N ARG A 25 27.21 -22.65 -6.06
CA ARG A 25 25.75 -22.61 -6.09
C ARG A 25 25.26 -21.22 -5.69
N ILE A 26 24.58 -20.57 -6.63
CA ILE A 26 24.04 -19.22 -6.46
C ILE A 26 22.53 -19.28 -6.59
N CYS A 27 21.81 -18.75 -5.61
CA CYS A 27 20.36 -18.57 -5.74
C CYS A 27 20.04 -17.41 -6.68
N ILE A 28 19.19 -17.64 -7.67
CA ILE A 28 18.82 -16.64 -8.68
C ILE A 28 18.09 -15.45 -8.04
N GLU A 29 17.27 -15.70 -7.03
CA GLU A 29 16.39 -14.70 -6.44
C GLU A 29 17.09 -13.80 -5.41
N CYS A 30 17.99 -14.35 -4.60
CA CYS A 30 18.63 -13.61 -3.51
C CYS A 30 20.15 -13.44 -3.67
N ALA A 31 20.74 -14.02 -4.72
CA ALA A 31 22.19 -13.99 -5.00
C ALA A 31 23.06 -14.49 -3.83
N SER A 32 22.50 -15.20 -2.85
CA SER A 32 23.28 -15.77 -1.75
C SER A 32 24.03 -16.99 -2.26
N VAL A 33 25.35 -17.00 -2.02
CA VAL A 33 26.23 -18.14 -2.31
C VAL A 33 26.04 -19.17 -1.19
N ALA A 34 25.62 -20.38 -1.54
CA ALA A 34 25.45 -21.45 -0.57
C ALA A 34 26.83 -22.01 -0.18
N SER A 35 27.40 -21.55 0.93
CA SER A 35 28.64 -22.10 1.50
C SER A 35 28.32 -23.27 2.43
N GLY A 36 28.24 -24.49 1.88
CA GLY A 36 28.10 -25.74 2.64
C GLY A 36 29.33 -26.66 2.44
N PRO A 37 29.71 -27.47 3.45
CA PRO A 37 30.91 -28.29 3.39
C PRO A 37 30.77 -29.43 2.38
N ARG A 38 31.87 -29.65 1.65
CA ARG A 38 32.07 -30.71 0.66
C ARG A 38 31.88 -32.07 1.33
N SER A 39 30.79 -32.76 1.01
CA SER A 39 30.55 -34.15 1.42
C SER A 39 31.02 -35.06 0.29
N GLU A 40 31.96 -35.93 0.63
CA GLU A 40 32.58 -36.92 -0.25
C GLU A 40 31.58 -37.96 -0.77
N GLU A 41 31.94 -38.49 -1.95
CA GLU A 41 31.29 -39.55 -2.70
C GLU A 41 31.04 -40.80 -1.84
N ILE A 42 29.81 -41.32 -1.85
CA ILE A 42 29.56 -42.75 -1.58
C ILE A 42 28.58 -43.27 -2.63
N SER A 43 29.03 -44.35 -3.24
CA SER A 43 28.50 -45.14 -4.34
C SER A 43 27.15 -45.82 -4.07
N THR A 44 26.41 -46.02 -5.16
CA THR A 44 25.24 -46.92 -5.32
C THR A 44 25.65 -48.39 -5.09
N PRO A 45 24.72 -49.35 -4.81
CA PRO A 45 23.84 -49.90 -5.86
C PRO A 45 22.43 -50.42 -5.44
N ASP A 46 21.64 -50.66 -6.49
CA ASP A 46 20.55 -51.63 -6.70
C ASP A 46 19.10 -51.43 -6.18
N ASP A 47 18.22 -51.27 -7.18
CA ASP A 47 16.95 -51.96 -7.46
C ASP A 47 15.96 -52.24 -6.33
N ASN A 48 14.79 -51.57 -6.39
CA ASN A 48 13.52 -52.31 -6.41
C ASN A 48 12.34 -51.48 -6.92
N GLU A 49 11.59 -52.09 -7.83
CA GLU A 49 10.29 -51.65 -8.34
C GLU A 49 9.24 -51.70 -7.23
N THR A 50 8.55 -50.59 -6.93
CA THR A 50 7.14 -50.63 -6.50
C THR A 50 6.47 -49.28 -6.74
N SER A 51 5.39 -49.30 -7.53
CA SER A 51 4.52 -48.16 -7.82
C SER A 51 3.84 -47.61 -6.55
N PRO A 52 3.69 -46.28 -6.38
CA PRO A 52 2.76 -45.74 -5.39
C PRO A 52 1.43 -45.34 -6.05
N ASN A 53 0.37 -45.70 -5.34
CA ASN A 53 -1.02 -45.36 -5.57
C ASN A 53 -1.22 -43.85 -5.84
N LYS A 54 -2.08 -43.54 -6.82
CA LYS A 54 -2.71 -42.23 -6.97
C LYS A 54 -3.40 -41.87 -5.65
N SER A 55 -2.85 -40.90 -4.93
CA SER A 55 -3.60 -40.12 -3.96
C SER A 55 -4.43 -39.12 -4.76
N ASP A 56 -5.75 -39.26 -4.74
CA ASP A 56 -6.66 -38.24 -5.23
C ASP A 56 -6.41 -36.95 -4.42
N GLU A 57 -5.85 -35.94 -5.06
CA GLU A 57 -5.74 -34.60 -4.48
C GLU A 57 -7.15 -34.06 -4.25
N LEU A 58 -7.50 -33.86 -2.98
CA LEU A 58 -8.77 -33.24 -2.59
C LEU A 58 -8.64 -31.73 -2.77
N VAL A 59 -9.49 -31.19 -3.62
CA VAL A 59 -9.48 -29.79 -4.06
C VAL A 59 -10.71 -29.08 -3.51
N CYS A 60 -10.55 -27.86 -3.02
CA CYS A 60 -11.65 -27.00 -2.55
C CYS A 60 -12.68 -26.75 -3.67
N GLU A 61 -13.96 -27.01 -3.42
CA GLU A 61 -15.02 -26.91 -4.44
C GLU A 61 -15.27 -25.47 -4.94
N SER A 62 -14.90 -24.45 -4.15
CA SER A 62 -15.13 -23.04 -4.50
C SER A 62 -13.96 -22.37 -5.22
N CYS A 63 -12.71 -22.69 -4.86
CA CYS A 63 -11.53 -22.00 -5.41
C CYS A 63 -10.56 -22.89 -6.18
N GLY A 64 -10.69 -24.23 -6.12
CA GLY A 64 -9.81 -25.13 -6.85
C GLY A 64 -8.41 -25.31 -6.22
N GLU A 65 -8.20 -24.89 -4.97
CA GLU A 65 -6.93 -25.09 -4.25
C GLU A 65 -6.87 -26.43 -3.51
N THR A 66 -5.68 -27.03 -3.45
CA THR A 66 -5.44 -28.30 -2.76
C THR A 66 -5.53 -28.12 -1.24
N LEU A 67 -6.41 -28.90 -0.60
CA LEU A 67 -6.64 -28.81 0.84
C LEU A 67 -5.53 -29.57 1.59
N SER A 68 -5.01 -28.97 2.66
CA SER A 68 -4.06 -29.63 3.56
C SER A 68 -4.75 -30.77 4.32
N THR A 69 -4.07 -31.90 4.49
CA THR A 69 -4.62 -33.14 5.09
C THR A 69 -5.17 -32.94 6.52
N SER A 70 -4.76 -31.87 7.20
CA SER A 70 -5.26 -31.46 8.52
C SER A 70 -6.69 -30.91 8.51
N LEU A 71 -7.14 -30.27 7.42
CA LEU A 71 -8.50 -29.68 7.31
C LEU A 71 -9.58 -30.74 7.00
N VAL A 72 -9.18 -31.85 6.38
CA VAL A 72 -10.07 -32.96 5.99
C VAL A 72 -10.56 -33.77 7.21
N LEU A 73 -9.75 -33.83 8.29
CA LEU A 73 -10.12 -34.50 9.54
C LEU A 73 -11.23 -33.79 10.31
N GLU A 74 -11.47 -32.51 10.03
CA GLU A 74 -12.53 -31.69 10.65
C GLU A 74 -13.82 -31.63 9.81
N GLY A 75 -13.88 -32.33 8.67
CA GLY A 75 -15.08 -32.44 7.84
C GLY A 75 -15.43 -31.19 7.02
N LEU A 76 -14.49 -30.25 6.87
CA LEU A 76 -14.67 -29.02 6.08
C LEU A 76 -14.41 -29.28 4.59
N GLN A 77 -15.38 -28.98 3.75
CA GLN A 77 -15.30 -29.12 2.28
C GLN A 77 -14.79 -27.84 1.57
N THR A 78 -14.63 -26.74 2.30
CA THR A 78 -14.21 -25.44 1.78
C THR A 78 -13.00 -24.90 2.54
N CYS A 79 -12.12 -24.16 1.87
CA CYS A 79 -10.95 -23.56 2.50
C CYS A 79 -11.34 -22.37 3.40
N PRO A 80 -10.56 -22.05 4.45
CA PRO A 80 -10.88 -21.00 5.41
C PRO A 80 -11.02 -19.60 4.79
N GLU A 81 -10.36 -19.33 3.65
CA GLU A 81 -10.54 -18.08 2.92
C GLU A 81 -11.89 -17.98 2.20
N CYS A 82 -12.43 -19.10 1.71
CA CYS A 82 -13.76 -19.12 1.10
C CYS A 82 -14.87 -19.05 2.16
N GLN A 83 -14.64 -19.63 3.34
CA GLN A 83 -15.60 -19.55 4.44
C GLN A 83 -15.78 -18.11 4.96
N ALA A 84 -14.71 -17.32 5.03
CA ALA A 84 -14.77 -15.91 5.41
C ALA A 84 -15.56 -15.01 4.43
N LEU A 85 -15.77 -15.47 3.20
CA LEU A 85 -16.54 -14.76 2.18
C LEU A 85 -18.05 -15.07 2.26
N GLU A 86 -18.45 -16.25 2.75
CA GLU A 86 -19.86 -16.61 2.93
C GLU A 86 -20.47 -15.96 4.18
N ASP A 87 -19.66 -15.65 5.20
CA ASP A 87 -20.12 -14.99 6.43
C ASP A 87 -20.40 -13.47 6.27
N ASN A 88 -20.20 -12.91 5.07
CA ASN A 88 -20.47 -11.49 4.77
C ASN A 88 -21.64 -11.33 3.80
N ASP A 89 -22.84 -11.73 4.23
CA ASP A 89 -24.08 -11.49 3.49
C ASP A 89 -24.57 -10.03 3.69
N PRO A 90 -24.75 -9.21 2.63
CA PRO A 90 -25.01 -7.77 2.72
C PRO A 90 -26.46 -7.37 3.10
N ASN A 91 -27.24 -8.23 3.76
CA ASN A 91 -28.66 -7.99 4.04
C ASN A 91 -29.04 -7.64 5.48
N GLN A 92 -28.10 -7.18 6.31
CA GLN A 92 -28.44 -6.53 7.59
C GLN A 92 -28.34 -5.00 7.51
N GLU A 93 -29.48 -4.37 7.20
CA GLU A 93 -29.71 -2.94 7.43
C GLU A 93 -29.46 -2.57 8.90
N LYS A 94 -28.38 -1.82 9.18
CA LYS A 94 -28.30 -0.99 10.39
C LYS A 94 -28.35 0.48 9.99
N LYS A 95 -29.53 1.06 10.21
CA LYS A 95 -29.82 2.50 10.16
C LYS A 95 -28.90 3.27 11.12
N LEU A 96 -28.19 4.27 10.60
CA LEU A 96 -27.57 5.34 11.38
C LEU A 96 -28.53 6.54 11.41
N PRO A 97 -28.97 7.04 12.58
CA PRO A 97 -29.63 8.32 12.68
C PRO A 97 -28.68 9.45 13.11
N LEU A 98 -28.94 10.63 12.54
CA LEU A 98 -28.38 11.92 12.89
C LEU A 98 -28.79 12.37 14.32
N CYS A 99 -27.83 13.03 14.97
CA CYS A 99 -27.86 14.16 15.90
C CYS A 99 -28.85 14.29 17.09
N CYS A 100 -28.21 14.65 18.21
CA CYS A 100 -28.55 15.56 19.33
C CYS A 100 -29.55 15.18 20.44
N ASN A 101 -28.98 15.21 21.67
CA ASN A 101 -29.46 15.68 22.97
C ASN A 101 -29.85 14.67 24.06
N ALA A 102 -29.37 15.07 25.26
CA ALA A 102 -29.85 14.83 26.62
C ALA A 102 -29.46 13.53 27.34
N GLU A 103 -28.50 13.70 28.25
CA GLU A 103 -28.48 13.24 29.65
C GLU A 103 -29.10 11.88 29.97
N THR A 104 -28.27 10.98 30.50
CA THR A 104 -28.57 10.34 31.80
C THR A 104 -27.32 9.66 32.33
N ASP A 105 -26.91 10.10 33.52
CA ASP A 105 -25.89 9.50 34.36
C ASP A 105 -26.14 8.01 34.61
N ARG A 106 -25.14 7.18 34.33
CA ARG A 106 -24.88 5.90 35.02
C ARG A 106 -23.39 5.63 35.10
N ASP A 107 -22.85 5.98 36.25
CA ASP A 107 -21.75 5.37 37.00
C ASP A 107 -20.84 4.39 36.23
N LEU A 108 -19.68 4.91 35.85
CA LEU A 108 -18.49 4.12 35.59
C LEU A 108 -17.93 3.62 36.93
N ASN A 109 -17.94 2.29 37.12
CA ASN A 109 -17.12 1.63 38.12
C ASN A 109 -15.63 1.89 37.79
N ILE A 110 -15.03 2.84 38.50
CA ILE A 110 -13.58 2.96 38.58
C ILE A 110 -13.14 2.12 39.78
N GLU A 111 -12.53 0.96 39.50
CA GLU A 111 -11.81 0.18 40.50
C GLU A 111 -10.56 0.96 40.93
N ILE A 112 -10.64 1.67 42.06
CA ILE A 112 -9.47 2.18 42.77
C ILE A 112 -9.21 1.22 43.93
N SER A 113 -8.27 0.30 43.72
CA SER A 113 -7.64 -0.47 44.78
C SER A 113 -6.82 0.47 45.66
N HIS A 114 -7.22 0.68 46.92
CA HIS A 114 -6.36 0.72 48.12
C HIS A 114 -7.16 1.23 49.34
N GLY A 115 -7.31 0.37 50.36
CA GLY A 115 -7.83 0.72 51.69
C GLY A 115 -8.85 -0.29 52.21
N THR A 116 -8.46 -1.06 53.23
CA THR A 116 -9.23 -2.18 53.83
C THR A 116 -10.70 -1.87 54.13
N ASP A 117 -11.64 -2.68 53.61
CA ASP A 117 -13.10 -2.63 53.87
C ASP A 117 -13.51 -3.09 55.28
N VAL A 118 -12.65 -2.88 56.28
CA VAL A 118 -12.88 -3.32 57.65
C VAL A 118 -12.52 -2.18 58.59
N CYS A 119 -13.38 -1.93 59.56
CA CYS A 119 -13.11 -0.92 60.57
C CYS A 119 -11.89 -1.31 61.42
N ILE A 120 -10.86 -0.46 61.44
CA ILE A 120 -9.64 -0.65 62.24
C ILE A 120 -9.96 -0.72 63.74
N SER A 121 -10.99 0.00 64.19
CA SER A 121 -11.31 0.14 65.63
C SER A 121 -12.14 -1.03 66.19
N CYS A 122 -13.01 -1.65 65.39
CA CYS A 122 -13.91 -2.71 65.88
C CYS A 122 -13.92 -3.99 65.03
N GLY A 123 -13.21 -4.02 63.91
CA GLY A 123 -13.17 -5.17 63.00
C GLY A 123 -14.46 -5.40 62.21
N CYS A 124 -15.48 -4.54 62.35
CA CYS A 124 -16.74 -4.68 61.63
C CYS A 124 -16.60 -4.26 60.16
N LYS A 125 -17.29 -5.00 59.29
CA LYS A 125 -17.40 -4.73 57.84
C LYS A 125 -18.59 -3.84 57.48
N ASP A 126 -19.40 -3.45 58.47
CA ASP A 126 -20.60 -2.63 58.27
C ASP A 126 -20.22 -1.14 58.23
N LEU A 127 -19.77 -0.71 57.05
CA LEU A 127 -19.33 0.64 56.74
C LEU A 127 -20.40 1.35 55.92
N ILE A 128 -20.85 2.51 56.39
CA ILE A 128 -21.85 3.36 55.73
C ILE A 128 -21.14 4.60 55.19
N ARG A 129 -21.52 5.04 54.00
CA ARG A 129 -21.14 6.35 53.48
C ARG A 129 -22.12 7.39 54.04
N ASP A 130 -21.58 8.35 54.78
CA ASP A 130 -22.32 9.49 55.30
C ASP A 130 -21.90 10.74 54.53
N CYS A 131 -22.88 11.56 54.16
CA CYS A 131 -22.69 12.77 53.36
C CYS A 131 -23.10 13.96 54.22
N ILE A 132 -22.13 14.63 54.85
CA ILE A 132 -22.38 15.86 55.61
C ILE A 132 -21.97 17.03 54.73
N GLY A 133 -22.93 17.56 53.96
CA GLY A 133 -22.66 18.62 52.99
C GLY A 133 -22.09 18.05 51.67
N MET A 134 -20.94 18.58 51.23
CA MET A 134 -20.23 18.14 50.01
C MET A 134 -19.14 17.09 50.30
N ASP A 135 -18.89 16.76 51.57
CA ASP A 135 -17.88 15.79 51.96
C ASP A 135 -18.51 14.39 52.11
N GLU A 136 -18.10 13.45 51.26
CA GLU A 136 -18.41 12.03 51.46
C GLU A 136 -17.43 11.39 52.43
N ARG A 137 -17.91 10.75 53.51
CA ARG A 137 -17.08 10.07 54.51
C ARG A 137 -17.56 8.64 54.74
N LYS A 138 -16.62 7.70 54.94
CA LYS A 138 -16.93 6.32 55.34
C LYS A 138 -16.91 6.19 56.86
N VAL A 139 -18.05 5.83 57.45
CA VAL A 139 -18.24 5.68 58.91
C VAL A 139 -18.65 4.25 59.24
N CYS A 140 -18.06 3.67 60.28
CA CYS A 140 -18.48 2.35 60.77
C CYS A 140 -19.77 2.45 61.60
N ARG A 141 -20.79 1.64 61.28
CA ARG A 141 -22.05 1.61 62.03
C ARG A 141 -21.91 1.07 63.45
N GLY A 142 -20.96 0.14 63.66
CA GLY A 142 -20.77 -0.55 64.93
C GLY A 142 -20.10 0.29 66.01
N CYS A 143 -19.13 1.13 65.64
CA CYS A 143 -18.34 1.91 66.60
C CYS A 143 -18.31 3.42 66.32
N GLY A 144 -18.93 3.89 65.24
CA GLY A 144 -18.94 5.30 64.85
C GLY A 144 -17.60 5.84 64.35
N SER A 145 -16.57 4.99 64.16
CA SER A 145 -15.25 5.43 63.73
C SER A 145 -15.22 5.76 62.24
N ILE A 146 -14.61 6.89 61.90
CA ILE A 146 -14.43 7.40 60.54
C ILE A 146 -13.14 6.80 59.97
N LEU A 147 -13.22 6.13 58.81
CA LEU A 147 -12.09 5.36 58.25
C LEU A 147 -11.32 6.08 57.15
N ALA A 148 -11.91 7.10 56.55
CA ALA A 148 -11.23 7.93 55.56
C ALA A 148 -11.74 9.36 55.67
N GLU A 149 -10.83 10.27 55.93
CA GLU A 149 -10.97 11.68 55.55
C GLU A 149 -10.60 11.70 54.07
N SER A 150 -11.50 12.17 53.22
CA SER A 150 -11.22 12.26 51.77
C SER A 150 -10.03 13.19 51.58
N ASP A 151 -8.90 12.64 51.13
CA ASP A 151 -7.76 13.46 50.72
C ASP A 151 -8.28 14.46 49.68
N LEU A 152 -8.03 15.75 49.90
CA LEU A 152 -8.41 16.87 49.00
C LEU A 152 -7.61 16.84 47.67
N VAL A 153 -7.29 15.65 47.17
CA VAL A 153 -6.50 15.43 45.97
C VAL A 153 -7.37 14.69 44.97
N GLY A 154 -8.17 15.46 44.22
CA GLY A 154 -8.69 14.97 42.94
C GLY A 154 -10.19 15.10 42.70
N GLU A 155 -10.86 16.16 43.14
CA GLU A 155 -12.10 16.54 42.46
C GLU A 155 -11.76 17.32 41.19
N GLU A 156 -12.05 16.70 40.04
CA GLU A 156 -12.14 17.39 38.75
C GLU A 156 -13.26 18.43 38.83
N PHE A 157 -12.86 19.64 39.23
CA PHE A 157 -13.73 20.79 39.32
C PHE A 157 -14.16 21.21 37.89
N PHE A 158 -15.29 20.70 37.41
CA PHE A 158 -15.98 21.16 36.18
C PHE A 158 -16.65 22.53 36.38
N GLY A 159 -15.91 23.48 36.94
CA GLY A 159 -16.34 24.85 37.17
C GLY A 159 -15.20 25.79 36.83
N VAL A 160 -15.22 26.32 35.59
CA VAL A 160 -14.38 27.42 35.06
C VAL A 160 -13.15 27.71 35.92
N SER A 161 -12.12 26.87 35.78
CA SER A 161 -10.81 27.15 36.36
C SER A 161 -10.25 28.41 35.69
N ARG A 162 -10.52 29.58 36.28
CA ARG A 162 -9.57 30.68 36.21
C ARG A 162 -8.36 30.22 36.99
N SER A 163 -7.55 29.40 36.32
CA SER A 163 -6.23 29.03 36.78
C SER A 163 -5.54 30.34 37.16
N TYR A 164 -5.17 30.46 38.44
CA TYR A 164 -4.18 31.43 38.88
C TYR A 164 -2.85 31.01 38.25
N MET A 165 -2.74 31.21 36.94
CA MET A 165 -1.54 31.02 36.16
C MET A 165 -0.52 31.99 36.73
N ASN A 166 0.46 31.42 37.43
CA ASN A 166 1.82 31.92 37.62
C ASN A 166 2.03 33.37 37.14
N THR A 167 2.08 34.31 38.08
CA THR A 167 2.55 35.69 37.90
C THR A 167 4.06 35.76 37.60
N LEU A 168 4.65 34.69 37.07
CA LEU A 168 6.00 34.72 36.52
C LEU A 168 5.95 35.42 35.17
N PRO A 169 6.81 36.42 34.91
CA PRO A 169 6.85 37.13 33.64
C PRO A 169 6.92 36.15 32.47
N THR A 170 6.20 36.45 31.39
CA THR A 170 6.13 35.65 30.14
C THR A 170 7.51 35.32 29.52
N TYR A 171 8.58 35.95 30.02
CA TYR A 171 9.98 35.69 29.68
C TYR A 171 10.66 34.58 30.49
N ALA A 172 10.24 34.31 31.72
CA ALA A 172 10.88 33.35 32.63
C ALA A 172 10.40 31.90 32.43
N ASN A 173 9.16 31.71 31.99
CA ASN A 173 8.52 30.38 31.84
C ASN A 173 8.27 29.95 30.38
N LYS A 174 8.84 30.64 29.39
CA LYS A 174 8.94 30.03 28.07
C LYS A 174 10.00 28.95 28.17
N ALA A 175 9.59 27.72 28.53
CA ALA A 175 10.24 26.54 27.99
C ALA A 175 10.34 26.82 26.50
N GLN A 176 11.53 27.20 26.02
CA GLN A 176 11.72 27.59 24.64
C GLN A 176 11.47 26.32 23.85
N LYS A 177 10.21 26.06 23.47
CA LYS A 177 9.87 25.05 22.48
C LYS A 177 10.79 25.36 21.31
N LEU A 178 11.67 24.40 21.02
CA LEU A 178 12.75 24.57 20.08
C LEU A 178 12.13 25.12 18.80
N LYS A 179 12.57 26.30 18.34
CA LYS A 179 11.89 27.03 17.25
C LYS A 179 11.66 26.15 16.01
N GLY A 180 12.58 25.20 15.76
CA GLY A 180 12.45 24.21 14.69
C GLY A 180 11.37 23.14 14.91
N LEU A 181 11.10 22.74 16.15
CA LEU A 181 10.02 21.81 16.47
C LEU A 181 8.66 22.48 16.23
N LEU A 182 8.50 23.71 16.72
CA LEU A 182 7.29 24.50 16.52
C LEU A 182 7.04 24.81 15.04
N ALA A 183 8.09 25.09 14.27
CA ALA A 183 7.99 25.25 12.81
C ALA A 183 7.48 23.97 12.13
N GLY A 184 7.99 22.80 12.52
CA GLY A 184 7.51 21.51 12.00
C GLY A 184 6.05 21.23 12.35
N HIS A 185 5.63 21.47 13.58
CA HIS A 185 4.23 21.28 14.02
C HIS A 185 3.27 22.21 13.27
N ASN A 186 3.66 23.47 13.12
CA ASN A 186 2.88 24.43 12.33
C ASN A 186 2.79 23.99 10.88
N LYS A 187 3.88 23.46 10.29
CA LYS A 187 3.85 22.95 8.91
C LYS A 187 2.92 21.77 8.75
N ILE A 188 2.93 20.81 9.69
CA ILE A 188 2.00 19.66 9.69
C ILE A 188 0.56 20.16 9.80
N SER A 189 0.28 21.11 10.68
CA SER A 189 -1.07 21.68 10.84
C SER A 189 -1.54 22.38 9.57
N ILE A 190 -0.70 23.21 8.95
CA ILE A 190 -1.02 23.88 7.68
C ILE A 190 -1.30 22.87 6.56
N LEU A 191 -0.55 21.76 6.50
CA LEU A 191 -0.76 20.73 5.47
C LEU A 191 -2.02 19.91 5.74
N HIS A 192 -2.27 19.56 7.00
CA HIS A 192 -3.49 18.90 7.45
C HIS A 192 -4.72 19.71 7.05
N ASP A 193 -4.72 21.02 7.34
CA ASP A 193 -5.87 21.89 7.09
C ASP A 193 -6.09 22.11 5.58
N LYS A 194 -5.02 22.11 4.78
CA LYS A 194 -5.12 22.27 3.31
C LYS A 194 -5.59 21.01 2.59
N LEU A 195 -5.24 19.84 3.11
CA LEU A 195 -5.55 18.56 2.50
C LEU A 195 -6.74 17.86 3.19
N CYS A 196 -7.29 18.47 4.24
CA CYS A 196 -8.45 18.00 5.01
C CYS A 196 -8.31 16.56 5.51
N PHE A 197 -7.17 16.22 6.10
CA PHE A 197 -6.96 14.89 6.70
C PHE A 197 -7.71 14.73 8.03
N SER A 198 -7.83 13.49 8.49
CA SER A 198 -8.35 13.17 9.83
C SER A 198 -7.38 13.63 10.93
N GLU A 199 -7.91 14.06 12.07
CA GLU A 199 -7.11 14.48 13.24
C GLU A 199 -6.21 13.35 13.77
N VAL A 200 -6.60 12.09 13.57
CA VAL A 200 -5.79 10.91 13.95
C VAL A 200 -4.44 10.93 13.21
N ILE A 201 -4.46 11.20 11.90
CA ILE A 201 -3.27 11.25 11.04
C ILE A 201 -2.33 12.37 11.49
N LYS A 202 -2.90 13.52 11.88
CA LYS A 202 -2.14 14.65 12.37
C LYS A 202 -1.45 14.33 13.70
N ALA A 203 -2.16 13.71 14.64
CA ALA A 203 -1.60 13.32 15.93
C ALA A 203 -0.41 12.36 15.75
N GLU A 204 -0.58 11.31 14.94
CA GLU A 204 0.49 10.36 14.63
C GLU A 204 1.66 11.01 13.87
N ALA A 205 1.39 11.94 12.95
CA ALA A 205 2.43 12.65 12.22
C ALA A 205 3.25 13.57 13.14
N LEU A 206 2.62 14.19 14.13
CA LEU A 206 3.29 15.00 15.14
C LEU A 206 4.19 14.12 16.02
N GLU A 207 3.68 13.00 16.52
CA GLU A 207 4.46 12.05 17.33
C GLU A 207 5.66 11.49 16.53
N MET A 208 5.44 11.13 15.27
CA MET A 208 6.49 10.66 14.37
C MET A 208 7.55 11.73 14.13
N PHE A 209 7.13 12.99 13.96
CA PHE A 209 8.07 14.11 13.78
C PHE A 209 8.89 14.37 15.04
N GLU A 210 8.29 14.33 16.22
CA GLU A 210 9.00 14.46 17.50
C GLU A 210 10.08 13.39 17.66
N LYS A 211 9.76 12.12 17.36
CA LYS A 211 10.72 11.00 17.37
C LYS A 211 11.92 11.23 16.45
N VAL A 212 11.69 11.79 15.27
CA VAL A 212 12.75 12.08 14.28
C VAL A 212 13.55 13.33 14.64
N PHE A 213 12.91 14.32 15.28
CA PHE A 213 13.51 15.62 15.56
C PHE A 213 14.74 15.54 16.48
N TYR A 214 14.73 14.64 17.46
CA TYR A 214 15.83 14.46 18.41
C TYR A 214 17.05 13.72 17.84
N LYS A 215 17.00 13.26 16.57
CA LYS A 215 18.18 12.71 15.90
C LYS A 215 19.18 13.83 15.59
N LYS A 216 20.48 13.60 15.88
CA LYS A 216 21.55 14.60 15.72
C LYS A 216 21.53 15.29 14.35
N GLU A 217 21.37 14.53 13.28
CA GLU A 217 21.35 15.07 11.90
C GLU A 217 20.19 16.03 11.62
N VAL A 218 19.03 15.79 12.25
CA VAL A 218 17.83 16.62 12.09
C VAL A 218 17.88 17.81 13.04
N PHE A 219 18.38 17.61 14.26
CA PHE A 219 18.49 18.64 15.27
C PHE A 219 19.33 19.85 14.79
N TYR A 220 20.48 19.59 14.16
CA TYR A 220 21.36 20.65 13.63
C TYR A 220 21.00 21.12 12.21
N ALA A 221 19.95 20.57 11.60
CA ALA A 221 19.52 20.97 10.26
C ALA A 221 18.85 22.37 10.25
N GLN A 222 18.84 22.98 9.06
CA GLN A 222 18.12 24.23 8.79
C GLN A 222 16.60 24.07 9.00
N ILE A 223 15.91 25.18 9.32
CA ILE A 223 14.46 25.20 9.56
C ILE A 223 13.68 24.67 8.35
N VAL A 224 14.05 25.08 7.14
CA VAL A 224 13.42 24.58 5.89
C VAL A 224 13.55 23.07 5.75
N THR A 225 14.68 22.48 6.15
CA THR A 225 14.86 21.03 6.13
C THR A 225 13.96 20.33 7.15
N LYS A 226 13.80 20.92 8.34
CA LYS A 226 12.90 20.42 9.39
C LYS A 226 11.44 20.46 8.95
N GLU A 227 11.01 21.52 8.26
CA GLU A 227 9.66 21.61 7.67
C GLU A 227 9.43 20.55 6.59
N ASN A 228 10.43 20.28 5.74
CA ASN A 228 10.33 19.20 4.74
C ASN A 228 10.29 17.80 5.39
N ILE A 229 10.99 17.61 6.51
CA ILE A 229 10.92 16.37 7.30
C ILE A 229 9.53 16.23 7.95
N ALA A 230 8.97 17.30 8.49
CA ALA A 230 7.63 17.31 9.06
C ALA A 230 6.57 16.94 8.00
N ALA A 231 6.68 17.52 6.79
CA ALA A 231 5.83 17.14 5.66
C ALA A 231 6.01 15.67 5.24
N ALA A 232 7.23 15.14 5.33
CA ALA A 232 7.51 13.74 5.01
C ALA A 232 6.93 12.79 6.05
N CYS A 233 6.97 13.13 7.34
CA CYS A 233 6.29 12.38 8.40
C CYS A 233 4.78 12.29 8.12
N LEU A 234 4.15 13.42 7.77
CA LEU A 234 2.73 13.43 7.39
C LEU A 234 2.45 12.51 6.19
N PHE A 235 3.28 12.57 5.14
CA PHE A 235 3.15 11.69 3.99
C PHE A 235 3.28 10.20 4.36
N ILE A 236 4.23 9.84 5.22
CA ILE A 236 4.45 8.45 5.66
C ILE A 236 3.22 7.95 6.42
N VAL A 237 2.69 8.74 7.36
CA VAL A 237 1.47 8.37 8.10
C VAL A 237 0.28 8.20 7.14
N CYS A 238 0.09 9.12 6.19
CA CYS A 238 -0.94 8.94 5.15
C CYS A 238 -0.79 7.61 4.40
N ARG A 239 0.44 7.18 4.13
CA ARG A 239 0.71 5.91 3.44
C ARG A 239 0.46 4.69 4.33
N LEU A 240 0.69 4.80 5.64
CA LEU A 240 0.40 3.73 6.61
C LEU A 240 -1.10 3.50 6.78
N HIS A 241 -1.90 4.55 6.69
CA HIS A 241 -3.37 4.49 6.72
C HIS A 241 -4.00 4.20 5.34
N ASP A 242 -3.22 3.70 4.38
CA ASP A 242 -3.65 3.39 3.01
C ASP A 242 -4.35 4.53 2.25
N ILE A 243 -4.08 5.77 2.64
CA ILE A 243 -4.65 6.94 1.98
C ILE A 243 -3.92 7.13 0.64
N PRO A 244 -4.65 7.21 -0.49
CA PRO A 244 -4.06 7.10 -1.81
C PRO A 244 -3.46 8.42 -2.32
N ILE A 245 -2.50 8.95 -1.58
CA ILE A 245 -1.86 10.25 -1.84
C ILE A 245 -0.49 10.03 -2.48
N CYS A 246 -0.26 10.70 -3.60
CA CYS A 246 1.05 10.80 -4.24
C CYS A 246 1.91 11.93 -3.66
N LEU A 247 3.24 11.78 -3.72
CA LEU A 247 4.21 12.84 -3.38
C LEU A 247 3.93 14.16 -4.13
N THR A 248 3.45 14.07 -5.37
CA THR A 248 3.04 15.19 -6.24
C THR A 248 1.96 16.09 -5.63
N HIS A 249 1.07 15.58 -4.78
CA HIS A 249 0.05 16.38 -4.08
C HIS A 249 0.68 17.38 -3.10
N PHE A 250 1.88 17.07 -2.58
CA PHE A 250 2.61 17.97 -1.69
C PHE A 250 3.42 19.02 -2.45
N LYS A 251 3.69 18.82 -3.75
CA LYS A 251 4.47 19.73 -4.60
C LYS A 251 4.01 21.21 -4.54
N PRO A 252 2.71 21.56 -4.63
CA PRO A 252 2.27 22.95 -4.53
C PRO A 252 2.42 23.57 -3.14
N HIS A 253 2.68 22.78 -2.09
CA HIS A 253 2.76 23.24 -0.70
C HIS A 253 4.19 23.27 -0.15
N LEU A 254 5.17 22.95 -1.00
CA LEU A 254 6.58 22.82 -0.66
C LEU A 254 7.44 23.71 -1.55
N ASP A 255 8.42 24.39 -0.97
CA ASP A 255 9.31 25.28 -1.71
C ASP A 255 10.26 24.50 -2.64
N LYS A 256 10.76 23.35 -2.16
CA LYS A 256 11.73 22.51 -2.89
C LYS A 256 11.32 21.04 -2.86
N PHE A 257 10.71 20.58 -3.94
CA PHE A 257 10.27 19.18 -4.08
C PHE A 257 11.41 18.16 -3.92
N SER A 258 12.61 18.47 -4.42
CA SER A 258 13.77 17.59 -4.28
C SER A 258 14.25 17.44 -2.83
N ALA A 259 14.09 18.47 -2.00
CA ALA A 259 14.43 18.42 -0.58
C ALA A 259 13.44 17.53 0.19
N PHE A 260 12.16 17.60 -0.16
CA PHE A 260 11.12 16.73 0.38
C PHE A 260 11.34 15.25 0.04
N THR A 261 11.66 14.90 -1.21
CA THR A 261 11.97 13.51 -1.57
C THR A 261 13.18 12.96 -0.82
N LYS A 262 14.20 13.80 -0.60
CA LYS A 262 15.36 13.44 0.24
C LYS A 262 14.97 13.27 1.71
N ALA A 263 14.13 14.16 2.24
CA ALA A 263 13.63 14.08 3.60
C ALA A 263 12.82 12.80 3.82
N ASN A 264 11.94 12.43 2.88
CA ASN A 264 11.17 11.19 2.94
C ASN A 264 12.07 9.95 3.05
N LYS A 265 13.09 9.85 2.18
CA LYS A 265 14.08 8.76 2.25
C LYS A 265 14.82 8.73 3.60
N LYS A 266 15.15 9.90 4.15
CA LYS A 266 15.82 9.99 5.46
C LYS A 266 14.92 9.53 6.60
N VAL A 267 13.66 9.95 6.62
CA VAL A 267 12.71 9.57 7.66
C VAL A 267 12.49 8.05 7.64
N LEU A 268 12.29 7.46 6.46
CA LEU A 268 12.18 6.00 6.31
C LEU A 268 13.43 5.28 6.84
N LYS A 269 14.62 5.80 6.54
CA LYS A 269 15.89 5.24 7.06
C LYS A 269 16.03 5.39 8.58
N TYR A 270 15.58 6.49 9.18
CA TYR A 270 15.73 6.72 10.62
C TYR A 270 14.74 5.92 11.47
N LEU A 271 13.54 5.68 10.93
CA LEU A 271 12.47 4.95 11.61
C LEU A 271 12.42 3.47 11.22
N ASP A 272 13.22 3.06 10.23
CA ASP A 272 13.24 1.70 9.68
C ASP A 272 11.85 1.18 9.28
N ILE A 273 11.06 2.05 8.67
CA ILE A 273 9.69 1.76 8.26
C ILE A 273 9.69 1.29 6.80
N THR A 274 9.10 0.12 6.56
CA THR A 274 8.72 -0.34 5.23
C THR A 274 7.36 0.24 4.86
N LEU A 275 7.29 0.99 3.76
CA LEU A 275 6.02 1.54 3.29
C LEU A 275 5.22 0.46 2.55
N PRO A 276 3.90 0.34 2.82
CA PRO A 276 3.05 -0.55 2.04
C PRO A 276 3.00 -0.09 0.58
N HIS A 277 2.75 -1.03 -0.34
CA HIS A 277 2.55 -0.68 -1.74
C HIS A 277 1.21 0.04 -1.91
N MET A 278 1.17 1.12 -2.71
CA MET A 278 -0.06 1.90 -2.90
C MET A 278 -1.07 1.12 -3.74
N ASN A 279 -2.26 0.90 -3.20
CA ASN A 279 -3.38 0.31 -3.91
C ASN A 279 -3.81 1.23 -5.07
N THR A 280 -3.66 0.74 -6.30
CA THR A 280 -4.05 1.45 -7.52
C THR A 280 -5.56 1.69 -7.59
N SER A 281 -6.38 0.79 -7.04
CA SER A 281 -7.84 0.91 -7.09
C SER A 281 -8.32 2.10 -6.25
N SER A 282 -7.82 2.23 -5.01
CA SER A 282 -8.13 3.36 -4.13
C SER A 282 -7.64 4.69 -4.72
N GLN A 283 -6.49 4.67 -5.39
CA GLN A 283 -5.94 5.84 -6.08
C GLN A 283 -6.80 6.34 -7.22
N VAL A 284 -7.37 5.43 -8.02
CA VAL A 284 -8.29 5.81 -9.10
C VAL A 284 -9.55 6.44 -8.50
N SER A 285 -10.16 5.81 -7.50
CA SER A 285 -11.37 6.33 -6.87
C SER A 285 -11.15 7.74 -6.30
N HIS A 286 -10.08 7.93 -5.52
CA HIS A 286 -9.77 9.22 -4.91
C HIS A 286 -9.43 10.31 -5.95
N TYR A 287 -8.74 9.95 -7.03
CA TYR A 287 -8.38 10.91 -8.07
C TYR A 287 -9.58 11.36 -8.92
N LEU A 288 -10.59 10.50 -9.06
CA LEU A 288 -11.81 10.78 -9.81
C LEU A 288 -12.92 11.37 -8.93
N GLU A 289 -12.77 11.27 -7.62
CA GLU A 289 -13.65 11.90 -6.63
C GLU A 289 -13.69 13.42 -6.85
N GLY A 290 -14.90 13.98 -6.93
CA GLY A 290 -15.11 15.40 -7.23
C GLY A 290 -15.26 15.78 -8.71
N HIS A 291 -15.00 14.85 -9.65
CA HIS A 291 -15.24 15.10 -11.09
C HIS A 291 -16.61 14.60 -11.59
N GLY A 292 -17.39 13.91 -10.76
CA GLY A 292 -18.77 13.49 -11.07
C GLY A 292 -18.89 12.34 -12.07
N PHE A 293 -17.88 11.46 -12.15
CA PHE A 293 -17.94 10.26 -12.99
C PHE A 293 -18.78 9.15 -12.33
N ASP A 294 -19.50 8.38 -13.14
CA ASP A 294 -20.31 7.24 -12.69
C ASP A 294 -19.42 6.09 -12.17
N SER A 295 -19.93 5.27 -11.25
CA SER A 295 -19.17 4.12 -10.68
C SER A 295 -18.71 3.15 -11.77
N LYS A 296 -19.56 2.90 -12.77
CA LYS A 296 -19.25 2.01 -13.90
C LYS A 296 -18.05 2.49 -14.71
N MET A 297 -17.89 3.82 -14.80
CA MET A 297 -16.76 4.44 -15.48
C MET A 297 -15.48 4.26 -14.68
N VAL A 298 -15.55 4.45 -13.36
CA VAL A 298 -14.41 4.23 -12.45
C VAL A 298 -13.92 2.77 -12.52
N ASP A 299 -14.84 1.81 -12.57
CA ASP A 299 -14.47 0.39 -12.67
C ASP A 299 -13.82 0.06 -14.01
N LYS A 300 -14.36 0.57 -15.14
CA LYS A 300 -13.68 0.46 -16.44
C LYS A 300 -12.27 1.05 -16.44
N VAL A 301 -12.05 2.16 -15.72
CA VAL A 301 -10.71 2.75 -15.60
C VAL A 301 -9.76 1.84 -14.83
N LYS A 302 -10.24 1.18 -13.77
CA LYS A 302 -9.45 0.19 -13.03
C LYS A 302 -9.05 -0.99 -13.93
N ASP A 303 -9.98 -1.49 -14.74
CA ASP A 303 -9.71 -2.59 -15.68
C ASP A 303 -8.67 -2.20 -16.74
N ILE A 304 -8.80 -1.01 -17.32
CA ILE A 304 -7.81 -0.49 -18.29
C ILE A 304 -6.43 -0.31 -17.65
N LEU A 305 -6.37 0.14 -16.40
CA LEU A 305 -5.11 0.27 -15.67
C LEU A 305 -4.49 -1.08 -15.33
N PHE A 306 -5.31 -2.07 -14.99
CA PHE A 306 -4.87 -3.45 -14.80
C PHE A 306 -4.28 -4.03 -16.09
N LEU A 307 -4.92 -3.79 -17.23
CA LEU A 307 -4.39 -4.14 -18.56
C LEU A 307 -3.03 -3.46 -18.82
N CYS A 308 -2.92 -2.16 -18.53
CA CYS A 308 -1.67 -1.42 -18.68
C CYS A 308 -0.56 -1.93 -17.75
N ARG A 309 -0.91 -2.45 -16.57
CA ARG A 309 0.02 -3.11 -15.65
C ARG A 309 0.57 -4.41 -16.23
N GLN A 310 -0.30 -5.25 -16.81
CA GLN A 310 0.13 -6.49 -17.49
C GLN A 310 1.04 -6.22 -18.69
N ALA A 311 0.86 -5.07 -19.34
CA ALA A 311 1.70 -4.61 -20.45
C ALA A 311 2.96 -3.82 -20.01
N TRP A 312 3.31 -3.82 -18.73
CA TRP A 312 4.50 -3.15 -18.19
C TRP A 312 4.54 -1.62 -18.37
N LEU A 313 3.41 -0.99 -18.71
CA LEU A 313 3.34 0.47 -18.92
C LEU A 313 3.33 1.26 -17.60
N THR A 314 3.04 0.60 -16.48
CA THR A 314 2.94 1.25 -15.15
C THR A 314 4.29 1.41 -14.44
N GLN A 315 5.32 0.66 -14.83
CA GLN A 315 6.58 0.60 -14.08
C GLN A 315 7.47 1.82 -14.37
N GLY A 316 7.93 2.50 -13.31
CA GLY A 316 8.80 3.66 -13.41
C GLY A 316 8.13 4.95 -13.91
N ARG A 317 6.80 4.97 -14.06
CA ARG A 317 6.06 6.12 -14.62
C ARG A 317 5.10 6.74 -13.61
N ALA A 318 4.77 8.01 -13.85
CA ALA A 318 3.78 8.72 -13.05
C ALA A 318 2.38 8.15 -13.28
N ARG A 319 1.76 7.61 -12.21
CA ARG A 319 0.46 6.93 -12.26
C ARG A 319 -0.69 7.87 -12.65
N GLU A 320 -0.64 9.12 -12.22
CA GLU A 320 -1.64 10.15 -12.55
C GLU A 320 -1.84 10.31 -14.06
N GLY A 321 -0.75 10.32 -14.84
CA GLY A 321 -0.84 10.42 -16.29
C GLY A 321 -1.51 9.21 -16.94
N LEU A 322 -1.30 8.01 -16.38
CA LEU A 322 -1.95 6.79 -16.84
C LEU A 322 -3.43 6.78 -16.48
N ILE A 323 -3.81 7.24 -15.28
CA ILE A 323 -5.21 7.34 -14.85
C ILE A 323 -5.99 8.25 -15.81
N VAL A 324 -5.43 9.41 -16.19
CA VAL A 324 -6.07 10.34 -17.14
C VAL A 324 -6.22 9.72 -18.53
N ILE A 325 -5.24 8.97 -19.01
CA ILE A 325 -5.33 8.26 -20.31
C ILE A 325 -6.39 7.17 -20.26
N ALA A 326 -6.39 6.34 -19.21
CA ALA A 326 -7.37 5.28 -19.01
C ALA A 326 -8.79 5.86 -18.93
N LEU A 327 -8.96 6.96 -18.19
CA LEU A 327 -10.22 7.71 -18.11
C LEU A 327 -10.66 8.23 -19.48
N TYR A 328 -9.75 8.78 -20.28
CA TYR A 328 -10.08 9.23 -21.64
C TYR A 328 -10.60 8.07 -22.51
N TYR A 329 -9.99 6.90 -22.44
CA TYR A 329 -10.44 5.72 -23.19
C TYR A 329 -11.77 5.16 -22.68
N ALA A 330 -11.95 5.08 -21.36
CA ALA A 330 -13.22 4.70 -20.78
C ALA A 330 -14.33 5.69 -21.20
N TYR A 331 -14.03 6.99 -21.26
CA TYR A 331 -14.98 8.04 -21.68
C TYR A 331 -15.41 7.88 -23.13
N LEU A 332 -14.47 7.53 -24.00
CA LEU A 332 -14.76 7.26 -25.41
C LEU A 332 -15.57 5.98 -25.60
N SER A 333 -15.35 4.94 -24.78
CA SER A 333 -16.09 3.67 -24.88
C SER A 333 -17.59 3.82 -24.58
N VAL A 334 -17.94 4.63 -23.59
CA VAL A 334 -19.32 4.84 -23.13
C VAL A 334 -20.13 5.74 -24.08
N GLY A 335 -19.50 6.33 -25.10
CA GLY A 335 -20.19 7.11 -26.14
C GLY A 335 -20.55 8.55 -25.74
N GLN A 336 -20.15 9.00 -24.54
CA GLN A 336 -20.28 10.39 -24.07
C GLN A 336 -19.42 11.36 -24.93
N GLY A 337 -18.41 10.84 -25.65
CA GLY A 337 -17.68 11.56 -26.67
C GLY A 337 -17.78 10.82 -28.01
N LYS A 338 -18.64 11.28 -28.92
CA LYS A 338 -18.69 10.78 -30.31
C LYS A 338 -17.37 11.10 -31.05
N GLY A 339 -16.32 10.30 -30.82
CA GLY A 339 -15.10 10.16 -31.63
C GLY A 339 -14.27 11.41 -31.99
N LYS A 340 -14.59 12.60 -31.47
CA LYS A 340 -14.01 13.89 -31.92
C LYS A 340 -13.30 14.70 -30.83
N VAL A 341 -13.37 14.26 -29.57
CA VAL A 341 -12.68 14.94 -28.47
C VAL A 341 -11.24 14.44 -28.42
N THR A 342 -10.27 15.33 -28.57
CA THR A 342 -8.85 15.00 -28.40
C THR A 342 -8.48 14.97 -26.92
N LEU A 343 -7.43 14.23 -26.56
CA LEU A 343 -6.94 14.15 -25.16
C LEU A 343 -6.69 15.53 -24.54
N ASN A 344 -6.15 16.49 -25.30
CA ASN A 344 -5.92 17.85 -24.81
C ASN A 344 -7.24 18.59 -24.48
N LYS A 345 -8.26 18.47 -25.34
CA LYS A 345 -9.58 19.04 -25.07
C LYS A 345 -10.25 18.37 -23.88
N PHE A 346 -10.11 17.05 -23.76
CA PHE A 346 -10.60 16.31 -22.59
C PHE A 346 -9.95 16.80 -21.29
N ARG A 347 -8.64 16.95 -21.30
CA ARG A 347 -7.88 17.51 -20.18
C ARG A 347 -8.37 18.92 -19.81
N GLU A 348 -8.59 19.79 -20.79
CA GLU A 348 -9.07 21.15 -20.55
C GLU A 348 -10.48 21.17 -19.94
N MET A 349 -11.38 20.29 -20.41
CA MET A 349 -12.75 20.21 -19.87
C MET A 349 -12.77 19.84 -18.39
N TYR A 350 -11.91 18.91 -17.96
CA TYR A 350 -11.87 18.42 -16.58
C TYR A 350 -10.72 18.99 -15.74
N LYS A 351 -9.94 19.94 -16.29
CA LYS A 351 -8.79 20.60 -15.65
C LYS A 351 -7.69 19.64 -15.14
N PHE A 352 -7.47 18.52 -15.83
CA PHE A 352 -6.44 17.55 -15.47
C PHE A 352 -5.01 18.09 -15.72
N PRO A 353 -3.97 17.56 -15.05
CA PRO A 353 -2.58 17.91 -15.28
C PRO A 353 -2.08 17.42 -16.65
N ALA A 354 -0.91 17.92 -17.06
CA ALA A 354 -0.32 17.58 -18.36
C ALA A 354 0.12 16.12 -18.40
N VAL A 355 -0.27 15.42 -19.47
CA VAL A 355 0.14 14.03 -19.71
C VAL A 355 1.23 14.00 -20.77
N SER A 356 2.20 13.10 -20.60
CA SER A 356 3.26 12.88 -21.59
C SER A 356 2.69 12.35 -22.89
N SER A 357 3.05 12.97 -24.01
CA SER A 357 2.65 12.53 -25.36
C SER A 357 3.20 11.14 -25.70
N ASN A 358 4.37 10.78 -25.18
CA ASN A 358 5.00 9.49 -25.43
C ASN A 358 4.20 8.38 -24.75
N LEU A 359 3.78 8.61 -23.50
CA LEU A 359 2.92 7.69 -22.77
C LEU A 359 1.62 7.40 -23.53
N HIS A 360 0.98 8.44 -24.05
CA HIS A 360 -0.24 8.28 -24.85
C HIS A 360 0.01 7.52 -26.17
N LYS A 361 1.14 7.75 -26.86
CA LYS A 361 1.49 6.99 -28.08
C LYS A 361 1.72 5.50 -27.76
N GLU A 362 2.38 5.19 -26.65
CA GLU A 362 2.62 3.81 -26.24
C GLU A 362 1.34 3.08 -25.85
N CYS A 363 0.46 3.74 -25.08
CA CYS A 363 -0.88 3.19 -24.81
C CYS A 363 -1.64 2.94 -26.12
N ASN A 364 -1.63 3.89 -27.06
CA ASN A 364 -2.26 3.69 -28.38
C ASN A 364 -1.67 2.48 -29.12
N ASN A 365 -0.35 2.33 -29.13
CA ASN A 365 0.32 1.22 -29.81
C ASN A 365 -0.05 -0.13 -29.17
N LEU A 366 -0.12 -0.19 -27.84
CA LEU A 366 -0.58 -1.38 -27.10
C LEU A 366 -2.02 -1.73 -27.48
N PHE A 367 -2.94 -0.78 -27.36
CA PHE A 367 -4.35 -1.04 -27.68
C PHE A 367 -4.55 -1.41 -29.15
N LEU A 368 -3.80 -0.81 -30.08
CA LEU A 368 -3.83 -1.23 -31.49
C LEU A 368 -3.31 -2.65 -31.69
N LYS A 369 -2.25 -3.04 -30.96
CA LYS A 369 -1.70 -4.40 -31.04
C LYS A 369 -2.73 -5.43 -30.55
N LEU A 370 -3.39 -5.14 -29.43
CA LEU A 370 -4.47 -5.97 -28.87
C LEU A 370 -5.72 -5.97 -29.76
N ALA A 371 -6.04 -4.85 -30.42
CA ALA A 371 -7.17 -4.80 -31.34
C ALA A 371 -6.93 -5.64 -32.60
N ARG A 372 -5.68 -5.73 -33.10
CA ARG A 372 -5.33 -6.52 -34.29
C ARG A 372 -5.39 -8.03 -34.03
N THR A 373 -5.20 -8.47 -32.80
CA THR A 373 -5.29 -9.88 -32.43
C THR A 373 -6.73 -10.38 -32.30
N LEU A 374 -7.73 -9.49 -32.37
CA LEU A 374 -9.14 -9.87 -32.36
C LEU A 374 -9.55 -10.50 -33.71
N PRO A 375 -10.11 -11.73 -33.72
CA PRO A 375 -10.45 -12.45 -34.95
C PRO A 375 -11.41 -11.69 -35.89
N TRP A 376 -12.38 -10.96 -35.34
CA TRP A 376 -13.36 -10.20 -36.14
C TRP A 376 -12.84 -8.86 -36.65
N VAL A 377 -11.66 -8.42 -36.19
CA VAL A 377 -11.10 -7.11 -36.53
C VAL A 377 -9.95 -7.24 -37.53
N SER A 378 -9.32 -8.42 -37.65
CA SER A 378 -8.12 -8.67 -38.46
C SER A 378 -8.23 -8.32 -39.96
N GLY A 379 -9.43 -8.13 -40.51
CA GLY A 379 -9.66 -7.68 -41.90
C GLY A 379 -9.93 -6.18 -42.09
N SER A 380 -10.10 -5.42 -41.00
CA SER A 380 -10.49 -4.01 -41.05
C SER A 380 -9.32 -3.06 -40.74
N ILE A 381 -9.22 -1.92 -41.43
CA ILE A 381 -8.18 -0.91 -41.16
C ILE A 381 -8.47 -0.24 -39.81
N ILE A 382 -7.86 -0.78 -38.74
CA ILE A 382 -7.95 -0.18 -37.41
C ILE A 382 -7.16 1.12 -37.41
N THR A 383 -7.89 2.23 -37.36
CA THR A 383 -7.32 3.57 -37.20
C THR A 383 -7.52 4.01 -35.76
N MET A 384 -6.68 4.93 -35.27
CA MET A 384 -6.82 5.55 -33.94
C MET A 384 -8.25 6.08 -33.66
N LYS A 385 -8.97 6.46 -34.72
CA LYS A 385 -10.35 6.96 -34.67
C LYS A 385 -11.41 5.87 -34.51
N THR A 386 -11.10 4.60 -34.70
CA THR A 386 -12.04 3.47 -34.53
C THR A 386 -11.70 2.62 -33.31
N LEU A 387 -10.52 2.82 -32.71
CA LEU A 387 -10.03 2.07 -31.56
C LEU A 387 -11.01 2.07 -30.37
N TYR A 388 -11.71 3.17 -30.11
CA TYR A 388 -12.61 3.28 -28.96
C TYR A 388 -13.77 2.28 -28.95
N ARG A 389 -14.16 1.75 -30.12
CA ARG A 389 -15.27 0.78 -30.23
C ARG A 389 -14.88 -0.61 -29.74
N TYR A 390 -13.60 -0.94 -29.81
CA TYR A 390 -13.08 -2.25 -29.46
C TYR A 390 -12.56 -2.32 -28.03
N ILE A 391 -12.64 -1.23 -27.26
CA ILE A 391 -12.10 -1.20 -25.89
C ILE A 391 -12.88 -2.16 -25.00
N ASP A 392 -14.21 -2.19 -25.09
CA ASP A 392 -15.03 -3.12 -24.31
C ASP A 392 -14.72 -4.58 -24.66
N ASP A 393 -14.48 -4.87 -25.95
CA ASP A 393 -14.06 -6.20 -26.42
C ASP A 393 -12.66 -6.58 -25.90
N ILE A 394 -11.71 -5.63 -25.93
CA ILE A 394 -10.34 -5.84 -25.43
C ILE A 394 -10.37 -6.14 -23.92
N LEU A 395 -11.16 -5.42 -23.15
CA LEU A 395 -11.30 -5.64 -21.72
C LEU A 395 -11.92 -7.02 -21.42
N LYS A 396 -12.93 -7.43 -22.19
CA LYS A 396 -13.57 -8.74 -22.02
C LYS A 396 -12.62 -9.92 -22.25
N TYR A 397 -11.71 -9.82 -23.23
CA TYR A 397 -10.81 -10.91 -23.62
C TYR A 397 -9.33 -10.67 -23.26
N GLN A 398 -9.06 -9.81 -22.27
CA GLN A 398 -7.70 -9.34 -21.93
C GLN A 398 -6.66 -10.47 -21.82
N ASN A 399 -6.94 -11.54 -21.06
CA ASN A 399 -5.98 -12.61 -20.79
C ASN A 399 -5.63 -13.40 -22.07
N SER A 400 -6.64 -13.72 -22.88
CA SER A 400 -6.46 -14.45 -24.14
C SER A 400 -5.69 -13.60 -25.16
N LEU A 401 -6.00 -12.30 -25.23
CA LEU A 401 -5.33 -11.38 -26.16
C LEU A 401 -3.86 -11.18 -25.80
N PHE A 402 -3.52 -11.08 -24.52
CA PHE A 402 -2.13 -10.99 -24.10
C PHE A 402 -1.34 -12.24 -24.49
N HIS A 403 -1.86 -13.43 -24.21
CA HIS A 403 -1.18 -14.67 -24.56
C HIS A 403 -0.94 -14.77 -26.09
N LEU A 404 -1.93 -14.40 -26.90
CA LEU A 404 -1.79 -14.38 -28.36
C LEU A 404 -0.83 -13.30 -28.87
N ALA A 405 -0.86 -12.11 -28.27
CA ALA A 405 0.02 -11.00 -28.65
C ALA A 405 1.49 -11.34 -28.35
N PHE A 406 1.79 -11.86 -27.16
CA PHE A 406 3.16 -12.24 -26.79
C PHE A 406 3.64 -13.50 -27.53
N LYS A 407 2.77 -14.48 -27.77
CA LYS A 407 3.12 -15.66 -28.60
C LYS A 407 3.51 -15.25 -30.02
N ARG A 408 2.80 -14.27 -30.60
CA ARG A 408 3.10 -13.78 -31.95
C ARG A 408 4.43 -13.04 -32.01
N ASP A 409 4.77 -12.26 -30.98
CA ASP A 409 6.07 -11.58 -30.91
C ASP A 409 7.23 -12.58 -30.82
N TYR A 410 7.09 -13.63 -30.01
CA TYR A 410 8.09 -14.69 -29.91
C TYR A 410 8.30 -15.38 -31.27
N MET A 411 7.21 -15.77 -31.94
CA MET A 411 7.29 -16.43 -33.26
C MET A 411 7.86 -15.50 -34.35
N SER A 412 7.53 -14.20 -34.34
CA SER A 412 8.13 -13.23 -35.29
C SER A 412 9.61 -12.96 -35.02
N SER A 413 10.04 -12.96 -33.76
CA SER A 413 11.46 -12.81 -33.42
C SER A 413 12.32 -14.04 -33.74
N SER A 414 11.72 -15.24 -33.83
CA SER A 414 12.41 -16.46 -34.24
C SER A 414 12.56 -16.59 -35.75
N SER A 415 11.67 -16.00 -36.56
CA SER A 415 11.80 -16.01 -38.03
C SER A 415 12.85 -15.02 -38.55
N ASP A 416 13.09 -13.91 -37.85
CA ASP A 416 14.07 -12.90 -38.28
C ASP A 416 15.54 -13.36 -38.09
N ASN A 417 15.79 -14.37 -37.25
CA ASN A 417 17.12 -14.97 -37.06
C ASN A 417 17.46 -16.07 -38.07
N ALA A 418 16.49 -16.55 -38.87
CA ALA A 418 16.72 -17.61 -39.85
C ALA A 418 17.10 -17.06 -41.24
N GLU A 419 16.84 -15.79 -41.53
CA GLU A 419 17.16 -15.18 -42.84
C GLU A 419 18.54 -14.51 -42.90
N ASN A 420 19.23 -14.35 -41.77
CA ASN A 420 20.54 -13.67 -41.72
C ASN A 420 21.76 -14.61 -41.70
N SER A 421 21.59 -15.92 -41.91
CA SER A 421 22.69 -16.90 -41.93
C SER A 421 23.01 -17.52 -43.30
N CYS A 422 22.45 -17.01 -44.40
CA CYS A 422 22.62 -17.61 -45.73
C CYS A 422 23.02 -16.63 -46.84
N THR A 423 23.89 -15.66 -46.56
CA THR A 423 24.57 -14.89 -47.64
C THR A 423 26.01 -14.54 -47.27
N GLU A 424 26.88 -15.53 -47.10
CA GLU A 424 28.33 -15.27 -47.12
C GLU A 424 29.14 -16.53 -47.49
N SER A 425 28.99 -17.00 -48.74
CA SER A 425 29.98 -17.89 -49.35
C SER A 425 29.74 -18.07 -50.86
N SER A 426 30.22 -17.12 -51.68
CA SER A 426 30.73 -17.42 -53.03
C SER A 426 31.39 -16.20 -53.70
N VAL A 427 32.68 -15.98 -53.46
CA VAL A 427 33.58 -15.49 -54.53
C VAL A 427 34.90 -16.24 -54.39
N GLY A 428 34.97 -17.36 -55.11
CA GLY A 428 36.21 -18.11 -55.32
C GLY A 428 37.13 -17.37 -56.29
N ALA A 429 38.41 -17.46 -56.00
CA ALA A 429 39.53 -16.96 -56.76
C ALA A 429 39.60 -17.56 -58.18
N SER A 430 40.03 -16.72 -59.14
CA SER A 430 40.69 -17.16 -60.37
C SER A 430 41.91 -16.28 -60.62
N SER A 431 43.05 -16.97 -60.64
CA SER A 431 44.41 -16.53 -60.96
C SER A 431 44.60 -16.03 -62.39
N SER A 432 45.54 -15.12 -62.60
CA SER A 432 46.55 -15.26 -63.67
C SER A 432 47.71 -14.27 -63.52
N LEU A 433 48.92 -14.84 -63.48
CA LEU A 433 50.22 -14.20 -63.56
C LEU A 433 50.51 -13.64 -64.97
N MET A 434 51.30 -12.56 -64.99
CA MET A 434 52.44 -12.23 -65.86
C MET A 434 52.31 -11.87 -67.37
N THR A 435 53.05 -10.78 -67.66
CA THR A 435 53.88 -10.44 -68.84
C THR A 435 53.18 -9.96 -70.12
N SER A 436 53.31 -8.66 -70.41
CA SER A 436 54.34 -8.09 -71.31
C SER A 436 54.49 -6.59 -71.09
#